data_AF-F5LQ14-F1
#
_entry.id   AF-F5LQ14-F1
#
_cell.length_a   1.000
_cell.length_b   1.000
_cell.length_c   1.000
_cell.angle_alpha   90.00
_cell.angle_beta   90.00
_cell.angle_gamma   90.00
#
_symmetry.space_group_name_H-M   'P 1'
#
loop_
_entity.id
_entity.type
_entity.pdbx_description
1 polymer ?
#
loop_
_entity_poly.entity_id
_entity_poly.type
_entity_poly.pdbx_seq_one_letter_code
_entity_poly.pdbx_strand_id
1 'polypeptide(L)'
;MNANTNENPNRNNKPVKNRNEAEKPNVNLLENDCLKANLNADLEVDRNAALHPDLSVFSMDAEALAEVQRKFNIKREFARAKEEELFGVFRQKLTEEEAWALKFLFAYMPLNDLADYDGALFLNHVRTTLEIRAKVPWGRRVPDRLFLHFVLPLRVNSENLEDCRGVLYEELAERTKHLPMEKAILETNYWCHEKATYVGSDLRTISPLTMLRSAQGRCGEESTLAVSALRSIGIPARQCYTPRWAHCDDNHAWVEAWADGQWHYIGACEPEPALDRGWFSAPARRAMLVNTRVHANYPGPEPVTLAEEWLTEINLLETYAPVRTVNVAVKDEEGRPVEGARVLFQLYNMAELYPIAVLTTDSEGLAVFRTGWGDLLVRAVKDGLWGEEKLSAAG
;
A
#
# COMPACT_ATOMS: atom_id res chain seq x y z
N MET A 1 12.04 -28.02 28.06
CA MET A 1 12.67 -29.31 28.43
C MET A 1 14.18 -29.09 28.49
N ASN A 2 14.81 -29.30 29.65
CA ASN A 2 16.26 -29.14 29.85
C ASN A 2 16.97 -30.49 29.74
N ALA A 3 18.13 -30.51 29.09
CA ALA A 3 19.18 -31.49 29.34
C ALA A 3 20.54 -30.81 29.11
N ASN A 4 21.37 -30.87 30.14
CA ASN A 4 22.72 -30.32 30.23
C ASN A 4 23.69 -31.51 30.39
N THR A 5 24.92 -31.43 29.88
CA THR A 5 26.10 -32.10 30.48
C THR A 5 27.41 -31.61 29.84
N ASN A 6 28.31 -31.17 30.72
CA ASN A 6 29.72 -30.84 30.51
C ASN A 6 30.60 -32.09 30.30
N GLU A 7 31.78 -31.97 29.67
CA GLU A 7 33.10 -31.86 30.35
C GLU A 7 34.32 -31.87 29.38
N ASN A 8 35.43 -31.36 29.92
CA ASN A 8 36.70 -30.83 29.36
C ASN A 8 37.81 -31.95 29.36
N PRO A 9 39.17 -31.75 29.32
CA PRO A 9 40.04 -30.62 28.96
C PRO A 9 41.39 -30.96 28.22
N ASN A 10 42.14 -29.89 27.91
CA ASN A 10 43.62 -29.71 28.06
C ASN A 10 44.61 -30.06 26.90
N ARG A 11 45.39 -29.06 26.44
CA ARG A 11 46.89 -28.97 26.60
C ARG A 11 47.57 -27.73 25.94
N ASN A 12 48.25 -26.96 26.79
CA ASN A 12 49.60 -26.33 26.69
C ASN A 12 50.02 -25.28 25.61
N ASN A 13 50.13 -24.01 26.06
CA ASN A 13 51.32 -23.11 26.13
C ASN A 13 52.60 -23.48 25.33
N LYS A 14 53.32 -22.61 24.58
CA LYS A 14 53.92 -21.26 24.88
C LYS A 14 54.62 -20.69 23.58
N PRO A 15 55.30 -19.50 23.58
CA PRO A 15 55.17 -18.45 22.55
C PRO A 15 56.37 -18.27 21.58
N VAL A 16 56.19 -17.54 20.48
CA VAL A 16 57.26 -17.05 19.59
C VAL A 16 57.11 -15.56 19.28
N LYS A 17 58.26 -14.86 19.29
CA LYS A 17 58.47 -13.40 19.20
C LYS A 17 58.24 -12.80 17.79
N ASN A 18 57.89 -11.51 17.80
CA ASN A 18 57.81 -10.51 16.72
C ASN A 18 58.92 -10.53 15.66
N ARG A 19 58.55 -10.18 14.42
CA ARG A 19 59.17 -9.13 13.58
C ARG A 19 58.38 -8.92 12.27
N ASN A 20 57.86 -7.72 12.05
CA ASN A 20 57.98 -6.91 10.83
C ASN A 20 56.94 -5.77 10.84
N GLU A 21 57.43 -4.55 11.02
CA GLU A 21 56.72 -3.30 10.76
C GLU A 21 56.72 -3.03 9.25
N ALA A 22 55.54 -2.74 8.71
CA ALA A 22 55.38 -2.07 7.42
C ALA A 22 54.13 -1.17 7.52
N GLU A 23 54.31 0.11 7.28
CA GLU A 23 53.33 1.20 7.37
C GLU A 23 52.08 0.94 6.50
N LYS A 24 50.88 1.18 7.06
CA LYS A 24 49.60 1.24 6.33
C LYS A 24 49.16 2.70 6.20
N PRO A 25 48.66 3.15 5.04
CA PRO A 25 48.12 4.49 4.87
C PRO A 25 46.79 4.67 5.61
N ASN A 26 46.58 5.89 6.09
CA ASN A 26 45.50 6.28 7.00
C ASN A 26 44.16 6.44 6.25
N VAL A 27 43.30 5.42 6.31
CA VAL A 27 41.96 5.35 5.66
C VAL A 27 40.93 6.31 6.31
N ASN A 28 41.26 6.90 7.46
CA ASN A 28 40.32 7.66 8.29
C ASN A 28 40.03 9.11 7.85
N LEU A 29 40.65 9.61 6.77
CA LEU A 29 40.43 10.99 6.31
C LEU A 29 39.39 11.07 5.17
N LEU A 30 39.27 10.06 4.31
CA LEU A 30 38.34 10.07 3.17
C LEU A 30 36.90 9.72 3.58
N GLU A 31 36.70 8.83 4.56
CA GLU A 31 35.35 8.50 5.06
C GLU A 31 34.71 9.69 5.82
N ASN A 32 35.52 10.49 6.51
CA ASN A 32 35.04 11.67 7.23
C ASN A 32 34.60 12.82 6.30
N ASP A 33 35.18 12.93 5.10
CA ASP A 33 34.81 13.96 4.14
C ASP A 33 33.51 13.61 3.39
N CYS A 34 33.25 12.34 3.11
CA CYS A 34 31.96 11.88 2.56
C CYS A 34 30.81 12.02 3.56
N LEU A 35 31.03 11.71 4.85
CA LEU A 35 30.03 11.90 5.90
C LEU A 35 29.69 13.37 6.13
N LYS A 36 30.68 14.27 6.07
CA LYS A 36 30.46 15.72 6.16
C LYS A 36 29.76 16.30 4.93
N ALA A 37 30.03 15.78 3.73
CA ALA A 37 29.35 16.21 2.51
C ALA A 37 27.85 15.84 2.54
N ASN A 38 27.51 14.65 3.03
CA ASN A 38 26.11 14.23 3.19
C ASN A 38 25.39 15.02 4.29
N LEU A 39 26.03 15.26 5.44
CA LEU A 39 25.46 16.10 6.49
C LEU A 39 25.21 17.54 6.01
N ASN A 40 26.12 18.10 5.20
CA ASN A 40 25.97 19.45 4.68
C ASN A 40 24.87 19.55 3.61
N ALA A 41 24.66 18.50 2.81
CA ALA A 41 23.54 18.44 1.88
C ALA A 41 22.20 18.35 2.61
N ASP A 42 22.12 17.53 3.67
CA ASP A 42 20.92 17.43 4.52
C ASP A 42 20.63 18.77 5.25
N LEU A 43 21.68 19.47 5.71
CA LEU A 43 21.57 20.81 6.33
C LEU A 43 21.23 21.94 5.34
N GLU A 44 21.64 21.84 4.07
CA GLU A 44 21.24 22.80 3.02
C GLU A 44 19.78 22.64 2.60
N VAL A 45 19.26 21.40 2.60
CA VAL A 45 17.83 21.12 2.40
C VAL A 45 16.99 21.71 3.54
N ASP A 46 17.41 21.52 4.79
CA ASP A 46 16.76 22.10 5.97
C ASP A 46 16.79 23.65 5.97
N ARG A 47 17.84 24.26 5.42
CA ARG A 47 17.94 25.73 5.31
C ARG A 47 17.06 26.31 4.21
N ASN A 48 16.87 25.60 3.09
CA ASN A 48 15.96 26.04 2.04
C ASN A 48 14.49 25.94 2.45
N ALA A 49 14.12 24.96 3.28
CA ALA A 49 12.78 24.87 3.88
C ALA A 49 12.43 26.08 4.77
N ALA A 50 13.43 26.73 5.38
CA ALA A 50 13.22 27.90 6.24
C ALA A 50 12.99 29.22 5.49
N LEU A 51 13.24 29.28 4.18
CA LEU A 51 13.17 30.51 3.37
C LEU A 51 11.86 30.67 2.57
N HIS A 52 11.04 29.62 2.48
CA HIS A 52 9.74 29.64 1.79
C HIS A 52 8.71 28.80 2.56
N PRO A 53 8.03 29.36 3.58
CA PRO A 53 7.11 28.59 4.44
C PRO A 53 5.82 28.10 3.74
N ASP A 54 5.65 28.37 2.45
CA ASP A 54 4.41 28.10 1.70
C ASP A 54 4.50 27.04 0.58
N LEU A 55 5.62 26.33 0.41
CA LEU A 55 5.68 25.22 -0.57
C LEU A 55 6.55 24.08 -0.05
N SER A 56 6.03 23.30 0.89
CA SER A 56 6.60 21.97 1.13
C SER A 56 6.32 21.07 -0.07
N VAL A 57 7.30 20.25 -0.45
CA VAL A 57 7.18 19.28 -1.54
C VAL A 57 5.96 18.38 -1.33
N PHE A 58 5.12 18.26 -2.36
CA PHE A 58 3.83 17.55 -2.33
C PHE A 58 2.89 17.98 -1.18
N SER A 59 2.96 19.24 -0.73
CA SER A 59 2.15 19.77 0.36
C SER A 59 2.25 18.95 1.67
N MET A 60 3.32 18.18 1.86
CA MET A 60 3.56 17.40 3.07
C MET A 60 4.05 18.30 4.19
N ASP A 61 3.52 18.17 5.41
CA ASP A 61 4.07 18.88 6.55
C ASP A 61 5.41 18.29 7.03
N ALA A 62 6.06 18.94 8.00
CA ALA A 62 7.35 18.51 8.51
C ALA A 62 7.30 17.13 9.18
N GLU A 63 6.17 16.75 9.78
CA GLU A 63 6.00 15.45 10.43
C GLU A 63 5.92 14.33 9.38
N ALA A 64 5.14 14.53 8.32
CA ALA A 64 5.05 13.61 7.20
C ALA A 64 6.40 13.43 6.48
N LEU A 65 7.13 14.52 6.25
CA LEU A 65 8.47 14.48 5.66
C LEU A 65 9.45 13.69 6.55
N ALA A 66 9.45 13.95 7.87
CA ALA A 66 10.29 13.25 8.82
C ALA A 66 9.96 11.75 8.88
N GLU A 67 8.67 11.38 8.86
CA GLU A 67 8.25 9.98 8.91
C GLU A 67 8.63 9.21 7.64
N VAL A 68 8.45 9.82 6.46
CA VAL A 68 8.92 9.25 5.18
C VAL A 68 10.43 9.04 5.22
N GLN A 69 11.20 10.04 5.68
CA GLN A 69 12.65 9.95 5.77
C GLN A 69 13.10 8.85 6.76
N ARG A 70 12.44 8.75 7.93
CA ARG A 70 12.72 7.71 8.93
C ARG A 70 12.51 6.31 8.34
N LYS A 71 11.38 6.08 7.69
CA LYS A 71 11.04 4.79 7.06
C LYS A 71 11.94 4.44 5.90
N PHE A 72 12.27 5.41 5.06
CA PHE A 72 13.24 5.25 3.99
C PHE A 72 14.57 4.74 4.54
N ASN A 73 15.07 5.34 5.63
CA ASN A 73 16.31 4.89 6.27
C ASN A 73 16.21 3.46 6.81
N ILE A 74 15.08 3.07 7.41
CA ILE A 74 14.85 1.68 7.86
C ILE A 74 14.89 0.70 6.68
N LYS A 75 14.22 1.04 5.58
CA LYS A 75 14.16 0.21 4.37
C LYS A 75 15.53 0.07 3.71
N ARG A 76 16.33 1.14 3.73
CA ARG A 76 17.73 1.14 3.30
C ARG A 76 18.59 0.21 4.15
N GLU A 77 18.45 0.24 5.47
CA GLU A 77 19.14 -0.69 6.36
C GLU A 77 18.74 -2.15 6.10
N PHE A 78 17.45 -2.44 5.93
CA PHE A 78 16.98 -3.78 5.57
C PHE A 78 17.54 -4.28 4.24
N ALA A 79 17.75 -3.37 3.28
CA ALA A 79 18.24 -3.68 1.95
C ALA A 79 19.73 -3.36 1.75
N ARG A 80 20.52 -3.27 2.83
CA ARG A 80 21.96 -2.92 2.79
C ARG A 80 22.78 -3.82 1.84
N ALA A 81 22.37 -5.06 1.64
CA ALA A 81 23.03 -5.98 0.70
C ALA A 81 22.91 -5.55 -0.77
N LYS A 82 21.85 -4.81 -1.12
CA LYS A 82 21.55 -4.25 -2.45
C LYS A 82 21.69 -2.73 -2.47
N GLU A 83 22.54 -2.16 -1.60
CA GLU A 83 22.65 -0.71 -1.40
C GLU A 83 22.88 0.05 -2.72
N GLU A 84 23.81 -0.44 -3.53
CA GLU A 84 24.17 0.17 -4.81
C GLU A 84 23.05 0.02 -5.85
N GLU A 85 22.45 -1.15 -5.95
CA GLU A 85 21.44 -1.51 -6.95
C GLU A 85 20.12 -0.75 -6.70
N LEU A 86 19.73 -0.59 -5.44
CA LEU A 86 18.48 0.09 -5.06
C LEU A 86 18.65 1.59 -4.87
N PHE A 87 19.71 2.03 -4.18
CA PHE A 87 19.86 3.42 -3.74
C PHE A 87 20.93 4.20 -4.51
N GLY A 88 21.72 3.56 -5.37
CA GLY A 88 22.70 4.24 -6.22
C GLY A 88 22.10 5.31 -7.14
N VAL A 89 20.80 5.20 -7.44
CA VAL A 89 20.02 6.20 -8.19
C VAL A 89 19.97 7.57 -7.51
N PHE A 90 20.09 7.66 -6.19
CA PHE A 90 20.10 8.94 -5.46
C PHE A 90 21.38 9.76 -5.66
N ARG A 91 22.44 9.19 -6.25
CA ARG A 91 23.64 9.95 -6.64
C ARG A 91 23.51 10.66 -7.98
N GLN A 92 22.46 10.36 -8.73
CA GLN A 92 22.13 11.11 -9.94
C GLN A 92 21.56 12.48 -9.57
N LYS A 93 21.53 13.41 -10.53
CA LYS A 93 20.82 14.68 -10.34
C LYS A 93 19.32 14.40 -10.28
N LEU A 94 18.70 14.68 -9.14
CA LEU A 94 17.26 14.58 -8.92
C LEU A 94 16.66 15.96 -8.64
N THR A 95 15.43 16.20 -9.10
CA THR A 95 14.60 17.28 -8.57
C THR A 95 14.14 16.94 -7.16
N GLU A 96 13.66 17.95 -6.42
CA GLU A 96 13.09 17.73 -5.09
C GLU A 96 11.88 16.78 -5.14
N GLU A 97 10.97 16.97 -6.11
CA GLU A 97 9.83 16.06 -6.32
C GLU A 97 10.27 14.63 -6.66
N GLU A 98 11.27 14.45 -7.52
CA GLU A 98 11.80 13.12 -7.84
C GLU A 98 12.38 12.43 -6.60
N ALA A 99 13.19 13.14 -5.82
CA ALA A 99 13.82 12.60 -4.63
C ALA A 99 12.77 12.17 -3.58
N TRP A 100 11.78 13.01 -3.32
CA TRP A 100 10.74 12.72 -2.32
C TRP A 100 9.73 11.68 -2.78
N ALA A 101 9.32 11.67 -4.05
CA ALA A 101 8.46 10.63 -4.58
C ALA A 101 9.16 9.25 -4.54
N LEU A 102 10.46 9.21 -4.85
CA LEU A 102 11.24 7.98 -4.79
C LEU A 102 11.42 7.49 -3.34
N LYS A 103 11.77 8.39 -2.40
CA LYS A 103 11.82 8.06 -0.97
C LYS A 103 10.47 7.55 -0.46
N PHE A 104 9.37 8.17 -0.88
CA PHE A 104 8.02 7.75 -0.51
C PHE A 104 7.72 6.31 -0.97
N LEU A 105 8.04 5.96 -2.22
CA LEU A 105 7.89 4.58 -2.69
C LEU A 105 8.73 3.60 -1.86
N PHE A 106 10.01 3.91 -1.63
CA PHE A 106 10.91 3.05 -0.84
C PHE A 106 10.47 2.89 0.61
N ALA A 107 9.96 3.96 1.23
CA ALA A 107 9.50 3.96 2.61
C ALA A 107 8.38 2.93 2.84
N TYR A 108 7.50 2.72 1.86
CA TYR A 108 6.27 1.94 2.04
C TYR A 108 6.16 0.67 1.18
N MET A 109 7.08 0.44 0.24
CA MET A 109 7.09 -0.79 -0.55
C MET A 109 7.33 -2.03 0.34
N PRO A 110 6.72 -3.17 0.01
CA PRO A 110 6.96 -4.43 0.72
C PRO A 110 8.38 -4.95 0.51
N LEU A 111 8.85 -5.84 1.39
CA LEU A 111 10.23 -6.32 1.37
C LEU A 111 10.58 -7.13 0.12
N ASN A 112 9.61 -7.82 -0.49
CA ASN A 112 9.82 -8.54 -1.74
C ASN A 112 10.18 -7.57 -2.88
N ASP A 113 9.61 -6.36 -2.91
CA ASP A 113 9.94 -5.38 -3.95
C ASP A 113 11.39 -4.87 -3.83
N LEU A 114 11.92 -4.76 -2.60
CA LEU A 114 13.34 -4.47 -2.37
C LEU A 114 14.25 -5.63 -2.81
N ALA A 115 13.78 -6.87 -2.70
CA ALA A 115 14.56 -8.04 -3.09
C ALA A 115 14.57 -8.22 -4.62
N ASP A 116 13.42 -8.07 -5.26
CA ASP A 116 13.18 -8.52 -6.63
C ASP A 116 13.56 -7.47 -7.70
N TYR A 117 13.61 -6.18 -7.34
CA TYR A 117 13.82 -5.08 -8.31
C TYR A 117 15.00 -4.17 -7.93
N ASP A 118 15.33 -3.25 -8.83
CA ASP A 118 16.44 -2.30 -8.70
C ASP A 118 15.94 -0.84 -8.76
N GLY A 119 16.74 0.09 -8.25
CA GLY A 119 16.39 1.51 -8.12
C GLY A 119 16.03 2.19 -9.44
N ALA A 120 16.59 1.70 -10.55
CA ALA A 120 16.32 2.24 -11.88
C ALA A 120 14.85 2.11 -12.30
N LEU A 121 14.20 0.99 -11.94
CA LEU A 121 12.77 0.77 -12.23
C LEU A 121 11.91 1.83 -11.51
N PHE A 122 12.18 2.05 -10.23
CA PHE A 122 11.42 3.00 -9.43
C PHE A 122 11.69 4.46 -9.85
N LEU A 123 12.94 4.82 -10.13
CA LEU A 123 13.27 6.15 -10.62
C LEU A 123 12.64 6.44 -11.99
N ASN A 124 12.65 5.47 -12.91
CA ASN A 124 12.01 5.65 -14.22
C ASN A 124 10.51 5.87 -14.06
N HIS A 125 9.85 5.05 -13.24
CA HIS A 125 8.43 5.22 -12.92
C HIS A 125 8.12 6.59 -12.31
N VAL A 126 8.93 7.08 -11.36
CA VAL A 126 8.74 8.41 -10.75
C VAL A 126 8.82 9.51 -11.82
N ARG A 127 9.86 9.46 -12.67
CA ARG A 127 10.05 10.42 -13.77
C ARG A 127 8.87 10.44 -14.72
N THR A 128 8.47 9.27 -15.22
CA THR A 128 7.33 9.13 -16.12
C THR A 128 6.04 9.61 -15.45
N THR A 129 5.82 9.30 -14.18
CA THR A 129 4.63 9.75 -13.42
C THR A 129 4.56 11.27 -13.30
N LEU A 130 5.67 11.93 -12.94
CA LEU A 130 5.73 13.39 -12.81
C LEU A 130 5.61 14.09 -14.16
N GLU A 131 6.24 13.54 -15.21
CA GLU A 131 6.10 14.05 -16.57
C GLU A 131 4.65 13.99 -17.05
N ILE A 132 3.97 12.86 -16.86
CA ILE A 132 2.55 12.70 -17.20
C ILE A 132 1.70 13.66 -16.39
N ARG A 133 1.95 13.79 -15.07
CA ARG A 133 1.24 14.74 -14.20
C ARG A 133 1.31 16.15 -14.76
N ALA A 134 2.44 16.57 -15.31
CA ALA A 134 2.58 17.90 -15.92
C ALA A 134 1.80 18.08 -17.24
N LYS A 135 1.51 16.99 -17.95
CA LYS A 135 0.86 16.99 -19.28
C LYS A 135 -0.66 16.82 -19.23
N VAL A 136 -1.19 16.03 -18.30
CA VAL A 136 -2.61 15.66 -18.31
C VAL A 136 -3.51 16.80 -17.83
N PRO A 137 -4.74 16.96 -18.38
CA PRO A 137 -5.62 18.10 -18.10
C PRO A 137 -6.05 18.26 -16.62
N TRP A 138 -5.88 17.22 -15.81
CA TRP A 138 -6.23 17.21 -14.39
C TRP A 138 -5.03 17.14 -13.46
N GLY A 139 -3.79 17.13 -13.97
CA GLY A 139 -2.61 16.90 -13.15
C GLY A 139 -2.41 17.92 -12.03
N ARG A 140 -2.85 19.17 -12.25
CA ARG A 140 -2.89 20.24 -11.24
C ARG A 140 -4.15 20.25 -10.37
N ARG A 141 -5.22 19.58 -10.78
CA ARG A 141 -6.48 19.47 -10.03
C ARG A 141 -6.44 18.35 -8.99
N VAL A 142 -5.63 17.31 -9.24
CA VAL A 142 -5.41 16.22 -8.29
C VAL A 142 -4.58 16.74 -7.11
N PRO A 143 -5.11 16.72 -5.87
CA PRO A 143 -4.37 17.10 -4.68
C PRO A 143 -3.14 16.22 -4.46
N ASP A 144 -2.05 16.79 -3.95
CA ASP A 144 -0.79 16.06 -3.74
C ASP A 144 -0.95 14.80 -2.88
N ARG A 145 -1.78 14.86 -1.83
CA ARG A 145 -2.11 13.69 -1.02
C ARG A 145 -2.71 12.56 -1.86
N LEU A 146 -3.67 12.86 -2.75
CA LEU A 146 -4.26 11.83 -3.62
C LEU A 146 -3.25 11.35 -4.66
N PHE A 147 -2.39 12.24 -5.16
CA PHE A 147 -1.31 11.86 -6.05
C PHE A 147 -0.36 10.85 -5.40
N LEU A 148 0.17 11.14 -4.20
CA LEU A 148 1.12 10.28 -3.50
C LEU A 148 0.54 8.90 -3.15
N HIS A 149 -0.74 8.83 -2.76
CA HIS A 149 -1.34 7.58 -2.28
C HIS A 149 -2.08 6.78 -3.34
N PHE A 150 -2.54 7.41 -4.44
CA PHE A 150 -3.45 6.78 -5.40
C PHE A 150 -3.10 7.03 -6.87
N VAL A 151 -2.01 7.75 -7.17
CA VAL A 151 -1.45 7.87 -8.53
C VAL A 151 -0.03 7.34 -8.59
N LEU A 152 0.85 7.81 -7.69
CA LEU A 152 2.26 7.46 -7.62
C LEU A 152 2.53 5.96 -7.38
N PRO A 153 1.79 5.23 -6.54
CA PRO A 153 2.14 3.84 -6.25
C PRO A 153 2.09 2.93 -7.48
N LEU A 154 3.16 2.15 -7.68
CA LEU A 154 3.26 1.14 -8.75
C LEU A 154 2.35 -0.06 -8.45
N ARG A 155 2.45 -0.55 -7.20
CA ARG A 155 1.74 -1.71 -6.72
C ARG A 155 0.25 -1.40 -6.51
N VAL A 156 -0.58 -2.33 -6.96
CA VAL A 156 -2.03 -2.35 -6.72
C VAL A 156 -2.41 -3.52 -5.83
N ASN A 157 -1.87 -4.71 -6.11
CA ASN A 157 -2.17 -5.95 -5.39
C ASN A 157 -0.87 -6.77 -5.24
N SER A 158 -0.92 -8.07 -5.55
CA SER A 158 0.15 -9.06 -5.39
C SER A 158 0.94 -9.31 -6.69
N GLU A 159 0.75 -8.46 -7.71
CA GLU A 159 1.40 -8.61 -9.01
C GLU A 159 2.92 -8.41 -8.98
N ASN A 160 3.59 -8.97 -9.98
CA ASN A 160 4.95 -8.57 -10.31
C ASN A 160 4.95 -7.12 -10.80
N LEU A 161 5.95 -6.35 -10.40
CA LEU A 161 6.11 -4.98 -10.88
C LEU A 161 6.73 -5.01 -12.28
N GLU A 162 6.05 -4.35 -13.21
CA GLU A 162 6.56 -4.04 -14.53
C GLU A 162 6.41 -2.54 -14.77
N ASP A 163 7.34 -1.95 -15.49
CA ASP A 163 7.24 -0.56 -15.94
C ASP A 163 6.20 -0.44 -17.07
N CYS A 164 4.94 -0.39 -16.66
CA CYS A 164 3.79 -0.36 -17.55
C CYS A 164 3.27 1.05 -17.84
N ARG A 165 3.67 2.05 -17.04
CA ARG A 165 3.01 3.36 -17.04
C ARG A 165 3.11 4.08 -18.37
N GLY A 166 4.30 4.10 -18.98
CA GLY A 166 4.50 4.72 -20.30
C GLY A 166 3.65 4.07 -21.38
N VAL A 167 3.67 2.73 -21.43
CA VAL A 167 2.89 1.93 -22.40
C VAL A 167 1.39 2.20 -22.27
N LEU A 168 0.87 2.22 -21.04
CA LEU A 168 -0.55 2.48 -20.78
C LEU A 168 -0.93 3.93 -21.14
N TYR A 169 -0.07 4.89 -20.80
CA TYR A 169 -0.29 6.30 -21.11
C TYR A 169 -0.34 6.54 -22.63
N GLU A 170 0.56 5.93 -23.41
CA GLU A 170 0.58 6.07 -24.87
C GLU A 170 -0.72 5.62 -25.54
N GLU A 171 -1.33 4.54 -25.04
CA GLU A 171 -2.61 4.01 -25.53
C GLU A 171 -3.82 4.89 -25.13
N LEU A 172 -3.77 5.54 -23.98
CA LEU A 172 -4.92 6.23 -23.36
C LEU A 172 -4.89 7.75 -23.51
N ALA A 173 -3.72 8.37 -23.69
CA ALA A 173 -3.58 9.83 -23.67
C ALA A 173 -4.44 10.51 -24.74
N GLU A 174 -4.41 10.02 -25.98
CA GLU A 174 -5.20 10.62 -27.07
C GLU A 174 -6.70 10.43 -26.86
N ARG A 175 -7.11 9.25 -26.38
CA ARG A 175 -8.50 8.90 -26.08
C ARG A 175 -9.10 9.81 -25.01
N THR A 176 -8.29 10.24 -24.04
CA THR A 176 -8.80 10.86 -22.80
C THR A 176 -8.50 12.35 -22.66
N LYS A 177 -7.49 12.91 -23.36
CA LYS A 177 -7.03 14.31 -23.15
C LYS A 177 -8.09 15.39 -23.36
N HIS A 178 -9.14 15.11 -24.13
CA HIS A 178 -10.20 16.05 -24.47
C HIS A 178 -11.48 15.83 -23.65
N LEU A 179 -11.50 14.78 -22.81
CA LEU A 179 -12.65 14.40 -22.01
C LEU A 179 -12.60 15.03 -20.61
N PRO A 180 -13.75 15.33 -20.00
CA PRO A 180 -13.82 15.57 -18.56
C PRO A 180 -13.43 14.30 -17.80
N MET A 181 -13.02 14.44 -16.53
CA MET A 181 -12.41 13.35 -15.75
C MET A 181 -13.34 12.13 -15.62
N GLU A 182 -14.64 12.36 -15.38
CA GLU A 182 -15.67 11.31 -15.38
C GLU A 182 -15.67 10.49 -16.69
N LYS A 183 -15.68 11.18 -17.84
CA LYS A 183 -15.70 10.49 -19.14
C LYS A 183 -14.37 9.84 -19.48
N ALA A 184 -13.24 10.41 -19.02
CA ALA A 184 -11.95 9.77 -19.13
C ALA A 184 -11.87 8.46 -18.33
N ILE A 185 -12.51 8.39 -17.14
CA ILE A 185 -12.62 7.15 -16.35
C ILE A 185 -13.40 6.09 -17.13
N LEU A 186 -14.58 6.45 -17.65
CA LEU A 186 -15.41 5.54 -18.43
C LEU A 186 -14.68 5.05 -19.68
N GLU A 187 -14.07 5.97 -20.43
CA GLU A 187 -13.29 5.67 -21.63
C GLU A 187 -12.10 4.74 -21.35
N THR A 188 -11.42 4.95 -20.21
CA THR A 188 -10.34 4.06 -19.77
C THR A 188 -10.87 2.67 -19.45
N ASN A 189 -12.06 2.55 -18.85
CA ASN A 189 -12.67 1.24 -18.57
C ASN A 189 -13.14 0.53 -19.85
N TYR A 190 -13.65 1.28 -20.84
CA TYR A 190 -13.90 0.77 -22.19
C TYR A 190 -12.62 0.23 -22.83
N TRP A 191 -11.50 0.97 -22.76
CA TRP A 191 -10.20 0.46 -23.22
C TRP A 191 -9.79 -0.81 -22.48
N CYS A 192 -9.98 -0.87 -21.15
CA CYS A 192 -9.65 -2.08 -20.39
C CYS A 192 -10.45 -3.30 -20.89
N HIS A 193 -11.74 -3.12 -21.16
CA HIS A 193 -12.61 -4.14 -21.74
C HIS A 193 -12.15 -4.61 -23.12
N GLU A 194 -11.60 -3.72 -23.95
CA GLU A 194 -11.03 -4.09 -25.26
C GLU A 194 -9.79 -5.00 -25.11
N LYS A 195 -9.11 -4.98 -23.96
CA LYS A 195 -7.83 -5.67 -23.75
C LYS A 195 -7.93 -6.93 -22.89
N ALA A 196 -9.00 -7.08 -22.12
CA ALA A 196 -9.11 -8.08 -21.07
C ALA A 196 -10.47 -8.79 -21.11
N THR A 197 -10.47 -10.07 -20.76
CA THR A 197 -11.68 -10.86 -20.57
C THR A 197 -11.55 -11.69 -19.29
N TYR A 198 -12.65 -11.75 -18.53
CA TYR A 198 -12.71 -12.53 -17.31
C TYR A 198 -12.48 -14.02 -17.56
N VAL A 199 -11.46 -14.58 -16.92
CA VAL A 199 -11.18 -16.01 -16.86
C VAL A 199 -10.69 -16.37 -15.46
N GLY A 200 -11.36 -17.31 -14.80
CA GLY A 200 -10.96 -17.79 -13.48
C GLY A 200 -9.55 -18.41 -13.49
N SER A 201 -8.75 -18.06 -12.48
CA SER A 201 -7.34 -18.46 -12.35
C SER A 201 -6.96 -18.72 -10.89
N ASP A 202 -5.67 -18.90 -10.60
CA ASP A 202 -5.15 -19.00 -9.22
C ASP A 202 -5.21 -17.65 -8.47
N LEU A 203 -4.90 -17.68 -7.17
CA LEU A 203 -5.05 -16.50 -6.30
C LEU A 203 -3.99 -15.40 -6.52
N ARG A 204 -2.93 -15.65 -7.30
CA ARG A 204 -1.91 -14.63 -7.58
C ARG A 204 -2.42 -13.70 -8.66
N THR A 205 -2.28 -12.40 -8.43
CA THR A 205 -2.62 -11.40 -9.44
C THR A 205 -1.48 -11.27 -10.45
N ILE A 206 -1.74 -11.42 -11.74
CA ILE A 206 -0.74 -11.10 -12.78
C ILE A 206 -0.65 -9.59 -13.01
N SER A 207 0.49 -9.15 -13.54
CA SER A 207 0.78 -7.73 -13.81
C SER A 207 -0.03 -7.17 -14.99
N PRO A 208 -0.21 -5.83 -15.07
CA PRO A 208 -0.92 -5.19 -16.17
C PRO A 208 -0.42 -5.58 -17.57
N LEU A 209 0.91 -5.64 -17.81
CA LEU A 209 1.40 -6.03 -19.12
C LEU A 209 1.18 -7.52 -19.40
N THR A 210 1.23 -8.38 -18.37
CA THR A 210 0.86 -9.80 -18.55
C THR A 210 -0.62 -9.95 -18.87
N MET A 211 -1.48 -9.13 -18.25
CA MET A 211 -2.91 -9.08 -18.58
C MET A 211 -3.10 -8.67 -20.05
N LEU A 212 -2.40 -7.63 -20.52
CA LEU A 212 -2.45 -7.21 -21.93
C LEU A 212 -1.96 -8.28 -22.92
N ARG A 213 -0.97 -9.09 -22.53
CA ARG A 213 -0.43 -10.17 -23.39
C ARG A 213 -1.33 -11.39 -23.44
N SER A 214 -1.96 -11.76 -22.32
CA SER A 214 -2.77 -12.97 -22.19
C SER A 214 -4.25 -12.74 -22.48
N ALA A 215 -4.71 -11.49 -22.33
CA ALA A 215 -6.10 -11.05 -22.38
C ALA A 215 -7.04 -11.78 -21.39
N GLN A 216 -6.49 -12.41 -20.34
CA GLN A 216 -7.22 -13.32 -19.45
C GLN A 216 -6.82 -13.11 -17.99
N GLY A 217 -7.82 -12.92 -17.12
CA GLY A 217 -7.61 -12.74 -15.68
C GLY A 217 -8.93 -12.71 -14.91
N ARG A 218 -8.87 -12.86 -13.59
CA ARG A 218 -10.05 -12.73 -12.72
C ARG A 218 -10.25 -11.26 -12.33
N CYS A 219 -11.24 -11.01 -11.47
CA CYS A 219 -11.56 -9.68 -10.97
C CYS A 219 -10.34 -8.95 -10.35
N GLY A 220 -9.37 -9.69 -9.79
CA GLY A 220 -8.13 -9.13 -9.25
C GLY A 220 -7.21 -8.52 -10.32
N GLU A 221 -6.99 -9.23 -11.42
CA GLU A 221 -6.18 -8.78 -12.56
C GLU A 221 -6.89 -7.65 -13.32
N GLU A 222 -8.19 -7.79 -13.55
CA GLU A 222 -8.99 -6.77 -14.23
C GLU A 222 -8.95 -5.45 -13.47
N SER A 223 -9.11 -5.49 -12.14
CA SER A 223 -9.04 -4.28 -11.31
C SER A 223 -7.61 -3.77 -11.14
N THR A 224 -6.59 -4.64 -11.13
CA THR A 224 -5.18 -4.20 -11.19
C THR A 224 -4.89 -3.48 -12.50
N LEU A 225 -5.32 -4.00 -13.66
CA LEU A 225 -5.17 -3.35 -14.95
C LEU A 225 -5.90 -2.00 -14.99
N ALA A 226 -7.16 -1.95 -14.56
CA ALA A 226 -7.96 -0.73 -14.58
C ALA A 226 -7.37 0.37 -13.66
N VAL A 227 -6.90 0.02 -12.46
CA VAL A 227 -6.20 0.97 -11.58
C VAL A 227 -4.92 1.45 -12.24
N SER A 228 -4.08 0.57 -12.78
CA SER A 228 -2.83 0.97 -13.45
C SER A 228 -3.09 1.86 -14.67
N ALA A 229 -4.14 1.56 -15.45
CA ALA A 229 -4.57 2.35 -16.61
C ALA A 229 -5.01 3.76 -16.20
N LEU A 230 -5.89 3.89 -15.20
CA LEU A 230 -6.34 5.19 -14.68
C LEU A 230 -5.18 6.00 -14.09
N ARG A 231 -4.32 5.35 -13.30
CA ARG A 231 -3.13 5.99 -12.75
C ARG A 231 -2.16 6.43 -13.84
N SER A 232 -2.06 5.69 -14.95
CA SER A 232 -1.18 6.04 -16.07
C SER A 232 -1.56 7.34 -16.75
N ILE A 233 -2.83 7.74 -16.69
CA ILE A 233 -3.28 9.06 -17.16
C ILE A 233 -3.44 10.06 -16.01
N GLY A 234 -2.91 9.77 -14.82
CA GLY A 234 -2.88 10.69 -13.68
C GLY A 234 -4.20 10.81 -12.91
N ILE A 235 -5.15 9.89 -13.10
CA ILE A 235 -6.40 9.83 -12.31
C ILE A 235 -6.13 9.00 -11.04
N PRO A 236 -6.42 9.53 -9.83
CA PRO A 236 -6.31 8.75 -8.60
C PRO A 236 -7.27 7.56 -8.64
N ALA A 237 -6.74 6.35 -8.41
CA ALA A 237 -7.53 5.13 -8.45
C ALA A 237 -7.07 4.12 -7.39
N ARG A 238 -7.99 3.30 -6.90
CA ARG A 238 -7.72 2.24 -5.91
C ARG A 238 -8.56 0.99 -6.20
N GLN A 239 -7.97 -0.17 -5.94
CA GLN A 239 -8.69 -1.44 -6.00
C GLN A 239 -9.52 -1.58 -4.74
N CYS A 240 -10.82 -1.81 -4.91
CA CYS A 240 -11.76 -2.08 -3.82
C CYS A 240 -12.01 -3.58 -3.76
N TYR A 241 -12.20 -4.11 -2.55
CA TYR A 241 -12.36 -5.54 -2.36
C TYR A 241 -13.37 -5.84 -1.26
N THR A 242 -14.27 -6.79 -1.51
CA THR A 242 -15.01 -7.44 -0.44
C THR A 242 -14.38 -8.80 -0.18
N PRO A 243 -13.81 -9.05 1.02
CA PRO A 243 -13.11 -10.30 1.29
C PRO A 243 -13.96 -11.55 1.13
N ARG A 244 -15.23 -11.45 1.53
CA ARG A 244 -16.25 -12.49 1.41
C ARG A 244 -17.62 -11.85 1.37
N TRP A 245 -18.51 -12.35 0.52
CA TRP A 245 -19.92 -11.97 0.58
C TRP A 245 -20.60 -12.59 1.81
N ALA A 246 -21.53 -11.87 2.42
CA ALA A 246 -22.35 -12.41 3.50
C ALA A 246 -23.51 -13.29 3.01
N HIS A 247 -23.77 -13.31 1.70
CA HIS A 247 -24.98 -13.87 1.10
C HIS A 247 -24.75 -14.96 0.06
N CYS A 248 -23.49 -15.25 -0.30
CA CYS A 248 -23.09 -16.33 -1.17
C CYS A 248 -21.59 -16.63 -1.00
N ASP A 249 -21.18 -17.82 -1.44
CA ASP A 249 -19.78 -18.22 -1.45
C ASP A 249 -19.03 -17.55 -2.61
N ASP A 250 -18.45 -16.38 -2.37
CA ASP A 250 -17.48 -15.74 -3.26
C ASP A 250 -16.85 -14.51 -2.57
N ASN A 251 -15.96 -13.86 -3.29
CA ASN A 251 -15.45 -12.52 -3.03
C ASN A 251 -15.53 -11.68 -4.31
N HIS A 252 -15.19 -10.40 -4.26
CA HIS A 252 -15.11 -9.60 -5.48
C HIS A 252 -14.19 -8.39 -5.34
N ALA A 253 -13.49 -8.06 -6.41
CA ALA A 253 -12.64 -6.88 -6.53
C ALA A 253 -13.10 -6.00 -7.69
N TRP A 254 -13.09 -4.69 -7.49
CA TRP A 254 -13.44 -3.67 -8.50
C TRP A 254 -12.60 -2.41 -8.25
N VAL A 255 -12.98 -1.26 -8.83
CA VAL A 255 -12.18 -0.03 -8.77
C VAL A 255 -12.99 1.17 -8.29
N GLU A 256 -12.36 2.00 -7.47
CA GLU A 256 -12.77 3.39 -7.28
C GLU A 256 -11.77 4.33 -7.96
N ALA A 257 -12.29 5.36 -8.62
CA ALA A 257 -11.56 6.42 -9.28
C ALA A 257 -12.04 7.78 -8.79
N TRP A 258 -11.12 8.73 -8.61
CA TRP A 258 -11.45 10.07 -8.15
C TRP A 258 -11.71 10.99 -9.33
N ALA A 259 -12.84 11.68 -9.33
CA ALA A 259 -13.19 12.71 -10.29
C ALA A 259 -13.65 13.97 -9.57
N ASP A 260 -12.95 15.09 -9.80
CA ASP A 260 -13.40 16.43 -9.45
C ASP A 260 -13.95 16.60 -8.01
N GLY A 261 -13.27 15.97 -7.04
CA GLY A 261 -13.60 16.09 -5.61
C GLY A 261 -14.24 14.86 -4.98
N GLN A 262 -14.65 13.88 -5.78
CA GLN A 262 -15.41 12.72 -5.30
C GLN A 262 -14.81 11.40 -5.79
N TRP A 263 -14.90 10.37 -4.95
CA TRP A 263 -14.61 8.99 -5.34
C TRP A 263 -15.86 8.37 -5.96
N HIS A 264 -15.68 7.69 -7.08
CA HIS A 264 -16.73 6.97 -7.78
C HIS A 264 -16.27 5.55 -8.05
N TYR A 265 -17.20 4.59 -8.02
CA TYR A 265 -16.87 3.21 -8.33
C TYR A 265 -17.22 2.84 -9.78
N ILE A 266 -16.46 1.90 -10.34
CA ILE A 266 -16.69 1.26 -11.62
C ILE A 266 -16.41 -0.25 -11.50
N GLY A 267 -17.06 -1.06 -12.34
CA GLY A 267 -16.55 -2.40 -12.61
C GLY A 267 -15.22 -2.35 -13.35
N ALA A 268 -14.41 -3.40 -13.23
CA ALA A 268 -13.09 -3.44 -13.83
C ALA A 268 -13.15 -4.23 -15.14
N CYS A 269 -12.82 -3.60 -16.27
CA CYS A 269 -13.02 -4.19 -17.61
C CYS A 269 -14.51 -4.45 -17.93
N GLU A 270 -15.42 -3.81 -17.20
CA GLU A 270 -16.87 -3.96 -17.26
C GLU A 270 -17.49 -2.58 -17.50
N PRO A 271 -17.57 -2.12 -18.75
CA PRO A 271 -17.96 -0.75 -19.04
C PRO A 271 -19.45 -0.54 -18.81
N GLU A 272 -19.77 0.59 -18.16
CA GLU A 272 -21.11 1.06 -17.88
C GLU A 272 -21.30 2.47 -18.48
N PRO A 273 -22.53 2.93 -18.77
CA PRO A 273 -22.75 4.24 -19.38
C PRO A 273 -22.52 5.41 -18.40
N ALA A 274 -22.37 5.13 -17.11
CA ALA A 274 -22.18 6.12 -16.04
C ALA A 274 -21.32 5.52 -14.92
N LEU A 275 -20.65 6.39 -14.16
CA LEU A 275 -19.99 6.02 -12.91
C LEU A 275 -21.03 5.56 -11.87
N ASP A 276 -20.54 4.90 -10.82
CA ASP A 276 -21.32 4.36 -9.72
C ASP A 276 -22.36 3.33 -10.20
N ARG A 277 -21.94 2.49 -11.15
CA ARG A 277 -22.70 1.36 -11.68
C ARG A 277 -21.77 0.18 -11.93
N GLY A 278 -22.31 -1.00 -11.66
CA GLY A 278 -21.74 -2.29 -11.98
C GLY A 278 -22.71 -3.39 -11.60
N TRP A 279 -22.52 -4.60 -12.13
CA TRP A 279 -23.39 -5.73 -11.80
C TRP A 279 -23.35 -6.05 -10.29
N PHE A 280 -22.24 -5.76 -9.62
CA PHE A 280 -22.05 -5.96 -8.19
C PHE A 280 -22.71 -4.88 -7.32
N SER A 281 -23.25 -3.79 -7.89
CA SER A 281 -23.87 -2.69 -7.10
C SER A 281 -24.95 -3.19 -6.14
N ALA A 282 -25.81 -4.13 -6.57
CA ALA A 282 -26.85 -4.70 -5.72
C ALA A 282 -26.27 -5.67 -4.66
N PRO A 283 -25.38 -6.63 -4.99
CA PRO A 283 -24.64 -7.42 -4.00
C PRO A 283 -23.88 -6.59 -2.95
N ALA A 284 -23.20 -5.51 -3.36
CA ALA A 284 -22.38 -4.64 -2.51
C ALA A 284 -23.18 -3.97 -1.38
N ARG A 285 -24.47 -3.72 -1.57
CA ARG A 285 -25.38 -3.21 -0.52
C ARG A 285 -25.54 -4.16 0.67
N ARG A 286 -25.15 -5.42 0.53
CA ARG A 286 -25.19 -6.46 1.58
C ARG A 286 -23.79 -6.90 2.00
N ALA A 287 -22.74 -6.17 1.61
CA ALA A 287 -21.39 -6.43 2.07
C ALA A 287 -21.26 -6.08 3.56
N MET A 288 -20.44 -6.83 4.28
CA MET A 288 -20.08 -6.52 5.67
C MET A 288 -18.77 -5.76 5.77
N LEU A 289 -17.96 -5.80 4.71
CA LEU A 289 -16.77 -4.97 4.52
C LEU A 289 -16.52 -4.79 3.03
N VAL A 290 -16.20 -3.56 2.64
CA VAL A 290 -15.46 -3.25 1.41
C VAL A 290 -14.21 -2.54 1.87
N ASN A 291 -13.03 -3.03 1.50
CA ASN A 291 -11.77 -2.44 1.91
C ASN A 291 -10.85 -2.16 0.72
N THR A 292 -9.82 -1.38 0.99
CA THR A 292 -8.66 -1.22 0.12
C THR A 292 -7.40 -1.08 0.96
N ARG A 293 -6.28 -1.49 0.38
CA ARG A 293 -4.96 -1.38 1.00
C ARG A 293 -4.21 -0.21 0.39
N VAL A 294 -3.70 0.67 1.25
CA VAL A 294 -2.88 1.82 0.89
C VAL A 294 -1.49 1.58 1.42
N HIS A 295 -0.51 1.47 0.51
CA HIS A 295 0.92 1.34 0.83
C HIS A 295 1.49 2.66 1.36
N ALA A 296 1.00 3.09 2.52
CA ALA A 296 1.43 4.25 3.30
C ALA A 296 0.78 4.24 4.69
N ASN A 297 1.28 5.07 5.61
CA ASN A 297 0.47 5.55 6.73
C ASN A 297 -0.47 6.64 6.20
N TYR A 298 -1.66 6.22 5.74
CA TYR A 298 -2.58 7.10 5.03
C TYR A 298 -3.55 7.80 6.00
N PRO A 299 -3.51 9.14 6.16
CA PRO A 299 -4.41 9.88 7.05
C PRO A 299 -5.75 10.18 6.36
N GLY A 300 -6.39 9.13 5.86
CA GLY A 300 -7.71 9.14 5.23
C GLY A 300 -8.84 9.59 6.16
N PRO A 301 -9.93 10.22 5.66
CA PRO A 301 -11.17 10.29 6.43
C PRO A 301 -11.86 8.93 6.58
N GLU A 302 -11.49 7.94 5.76
CA GLU A 302 -12.07 6.60 5.80
C GLU A 302 -11.69 5.86 7.09
N PRO A 303 -12.61 5.11 7.73
CA PRO A 303 -12.28 4.31 8.91
C PRO A 303 -11.18 3.31 8.61
N VAL A 304 -10.20 3.19 9.51
CA VAL A 304 -9.10 2.24 9.37
C VAL A 304 -9.50 0.87 9.92
N THR A 305 -9.30 -0.20 9.15
CA THR A 305 -9.46 -1.60 9.58
C THR A 305 -8.15 -2.25 9.96
N LEU A 306 -7.03 -1.71 9.47
CA LEU A 306 -5.69 -2.17 9.82
C LEU A 306 -4.70 -1.00 9.69
N ALA A 307 -3.94 -0.72 10.73
CA ALA A 307 -2.84 0.24 10.71
C ALA A 307 -1.53 -0.50 11.04
N GLU A 308 -0.78 -0.86 10.01
CA GLU A 308 0.56 -1.46 10.15
C GLU A 308 1.64 -0.40 9.89
N GLU A 309 2.89 -0.74 10.20
CA GLU A 309 4.00 0.20 10.01
C GLU A 309 4.17 0.65 8.54
N TRP A 310 3.86 -0.22 7.57
CA TRP A 310 4.12 0.01 6.14
C TRP A 310 2.85 0.13 5.28
N LEU A 311 1.69 -0.11 5.87
CA LEU A 311 0.43 -0.28 5.15
C LEU A 311 -0.74 0.16 6.04
N THR A 312 -1.71 0.83 5.43
CA THR A 312 -3.02 1.07 6.03
C THR A 312 -4.09 0.36 5.22
N GLU A 313 -5.02 -0.32 5.86
CA GLU A 313 -6.25 -0.80 5.25
C GLU A 313 -7.41 0.07 5.73
N ILE A 314 -8.20 0.57 4.78
CA ILE A 314 -9.34 1.44 5.05
C ILE A 314 -10.64 0.80 4.59
N ASN A 315 -11.71 1.14 5.30
CA ASN A 315 -13.07 0.67 5.06
C ASN A 315 -13.83 1.66 4.18
N LEU A 316 -14.26 1.17 3.02
CA LEU A 316 -14.97 1.91 1.98
C LEU A 316 -16.47 1.60 1.95
N LEU A 317 -16.96 0.75 2.87
CA LEU A 317 -18.31 0.19 2.82
C LEU A 317 -19.42 1.25 2.77
N GLU A 318 -19.21 2.41 3.40
CA GLU A 318 -20.19 3.50 3.44
C GLU A 318 -20.53 4.07 2.05
N THR A 319 -19.65 3.91 1.07
CA THR A 319 -19.93 4.25 -0.34
C THR A 319 -21.00 3.34 -0.94
N TYR A 320 -21.12 2.10 -0.47
CA TYR A 320 -21.92 1.04 -1.10
C TYR A 320 -23.18 0.67 -0.32
N ALA A 321 -23.13 0.76 1.00
CA ALA A 321 -24.17 0.26 1.89
C ALA A 321 -24.34 1.14 3.13
N PRO A 322 -25.55 1.19 3.72
CA PRO A 322 -25.71 1.72 5.08
C PRO A 322 -24.82 0.96 6.05
N VAL A 323 -24.11 1.69 6.91
CA VAL A 323 -23.18 1.15 7.88
C VAL A 323 -23.66 1.37 9.31
N ARG A 324 -23.16 0.55 10.23
CA ARG A 324 -23.32 0.74 11.68
C ARG A 324 -22.02 0.46 12.41
N THR A 325 -21.88 1.07 13.57
CA THR A 325 -20.77 0.82 14.48
C THR A 325 -21.15 -0.28 15.46
N VAL A 326 -20.31 -1.29 15.60
CA VAL A 326 -20.42 -2.34 16.60
C VAL A 326 -19.25 -2.21 17.58
N ASN A 327 -19.56 -2.30 18.87
CA ASN A 327 -18.57 -2.20 19.95
C ASN A 327 -18.49 -3.57 20.63
N VAL A 328 -17.31 -4.18 20.62
CA VAL A 328 -17.05 -5.47 21.26
C VAL A 328 -16.19 -5.21 22.49
N ALA A 329 -16.71 -5.54 23.66
CA ALA A 329 -15.98 -5.46 24.92
C ALA A 329 -15.39 -6.84 25.27
N VAL A 330 -14.08 -6.91 25.41
CA VAL A 330 -13.37 -8.11 25.83
C VAL A 330 -13.00 -7.99 27.30
N LYS A 331 -13.41 -8.97 28.09
CA LYS A 331 -13.19 -9.01 29.54
C LYS A 331 -12.59 -10.35 29.96
N ASP A 332 -11.83 -10.34 31.04
CA ASP A 332 -11.33 -11.56 31.68
C ASP A 332 -12.39 -12.20 32.58
N GLU A 333 -12.03 -13.31 33.25
CA GLU A 333 -12.93 -14.05 34.14
C GLU A 333 -13.39 -13.22 35.35
N GLU A 334 -12.63 -12.20 35.76
CA GLU A 334 -13.00 -11.25 36.81
C GLU A 334 -13.81 -10.05 36.29
N GLY A 335 -14.12 -10.01 34.99
CA GLY A 335 -14.88 -8.94 34.35
C GLY A 335 -14.08 -7.66 34.08
N ARG A 336 -12.75 -7.71 34.19
CA ARG A 336 -11.85 -6.57 33.92
C ARG A 336 -11.57 -6.46 32.41
N PRO A 337 -11.38 -5.24 31.87
CA PRO A 337 -11.08 -5.05 30.45
C PRO A 337 -9.74 -5.69 30.05
N VAL A 338 -9.69 -6.28 28.86
CA VAL A 338 -8.48 -6.91 28.32
C VAL A 338 -7.93 -6.08 27.17
N GLU A 339 -6.81 -5.40 27.40
CA GLU A 339 -6.08 -4.65 26.38
C GLU A 339 -5.27 -5.56 25.44
N GLY A 340 -5.22 -5.21 24.16
CA GLY A 340 -4.40 -5.91 23.19
C GLY A 340 -4.91 -7.31 22.82
N ALA A 341 -6.19 -7.60 23.02
CA ALA A 341 -6.84 -8.82 22.54
C ALA A 341 -7.17 -8.67 21.05
N ARG A 342 -6.96 -9.74 20.28
CA ARG A 342 -7.32 -9.77 18.85
C ARG A 342 -8.78 -10.16 18.72
N VAL A 343 -9.59 -9.29 18.13
CA VAL A 343 -11.02 -9.49 17.89
C VAL A 343 -11.23 -9.74 16.40
N LEU A 344 -11.57 -10.97 16.05
CA LEU A 344 -11.85 -11.43 14.70
C LEU A 344 -13.34 -11.28 14.42
N PHE A 345 -13.69 -10.50 13.39
CA PHE A 345 -15.06 -10.38 12.87
C PHE A 345 -15.20 -11.31 11.67
N GLN A 346 -16.01 -12.36 11.79
CA GLN A 346 -16.02 -13.49 10.87
C GLN A 346 -17.35 -13.66 10.14
N LEU A 347 -17.27 -14.08 8.88
CA LEU A 347 -18.39 -14.53 8.06
C LEU A 347 -18.28 -16.02 7.76
N TYR A 348 -19.42 -16.70 7.72
CA TYR A 348 -19.48 -18.04 7.15
C TYR A 348 -19.50 -17.96 5.62
N ASN A 349 -18.47 -18.50 4.98
CA ASN A 349 -18.30 -18.49 3.53
C ASN A 349 -17.34 -19.63 3.13
N MET A 350 -17.57 -20.32 2.02
CA MET A 350 -16.73 -21.44 1.55
C MET A 350 -16.50 -22.53 2.63
N ALA A 351 -17.55 -22.84 3.39
CA ALA A 351 -17.53 -23.79 4.52
C ALA A 351 -16.52 -23.46 5.64
N GLU A 352 -16.10 -22.20 5.75
CA GLU A 352 -15.24 -21.71 6.83
C GLU A 352 -15.79 -20.43 7.48
N LEU A 353 -15.31 -20.13 8.70
CA LEU A 353 -15.53 -18.84 9.35
C LEU A 353 -14.34 -17.93 9.06
N TYR A 354 -14.48 -17.12 8.00
CA TYR A 354 -13.39 -16.29 7.51
C TYR A 354 -13.39 -14.91 8.20
N PRO A 355 -12.26 -14.46 8.80
CA PRO A 355 -12.16 -13.14 9.40
C PRO A 355 -12.08 -12.05 8.33
N ILE A 356 -13.15 -11.26 8.19
CA ILE A 356 -13.17 -10.10 7.29
C ILE A 356 -12.41 -8.91 7.87
N ALA A 357 -12.32 -8.81 9.20
CA ALA A 357 -11.52 -7.82 9.90
C ALA A 357 -10.95 -8.43 11.20
N VAL A 358 -9.75 -7.99 11.58
CA VAL A 358 -9.12 -8.35 12.86
C VAL A 358 -8.65 -7.06 13.53
N LEU A 359 -9.33 -6.69 14.61
CA LEU A 359 -9.01 -5.48 15.36
C LEU A 359 -8.36 -5.83 16.70
N THR A 360 -7.68 -4.87 17.30
CA THR A 360 -7.05 -5.02 18.62
C THR A 360 -7.80 -4.16 19.63
N THR A 361 -8.07 -4.68 20.82
CA THR A 361 -8.73 -3.91 21.88
C THR A 361 -7.81 -2.85 22.47
N ASP A 362 -8.40 -1.70 22.81
CA ASP A 362 -7.75 -0.60 23.52
C ASP A 362 -7.59 -0.87 25.03
N SER A 363 -7.13 0.13 25.79
CA SER A 363 -6.95 0.04 27.25
C SER A 363 -8.25 -0.20 28.02
N GLU A 364 -9.40 0.10 27.43
CA GLU A 364 -10.73 -0.18 27.99
C GLU A 364 -11.29 -1.55 27.55
N GLY A 365 -10.48 -2.34 26.84
CA GLY A 365 -10.87 -3.65 26.33
C GLY A 365 -11.87 -3.58 25.18
N LEU A 366 -11.96 -2.45 24.47
CA LEU A 366 -12.93 -2.23 23.40
C LEU A 366 -12.31 -2.39 22.01
N ALA A 367 -13.00 -3.10 21.13
CA ALA A 367 -12.76 -3.12 19.69
C ALA A 367 -13.98 -2.54 18.97
N VAL A 368 -13.76 -1.53 18.13
CA VAL A 368 -14.82 -0.80 17.43
C VAL A 368 -14.74 -1.09 15.94
N PHE A 369 -15.79 -1.70 15.38
CA PHE A 369 -15.84 -2.03 13.96
C PHE A 369 -17.04 -1.37 13.28
N ARG A 370 -16.82 -0.78 12.11
CA ARG A 370 -17.88 -0.20 11.28
C ARG A 370 -18.22 -1.19 10.16
N THR A 371 -19.43 -1.72 10.16
CA THR A 371 -19.82 -2.87 9.33
C THR A 371 -21.21 -2.68 8.72
N GLY A 372 -21.54 -3.52 7.75
CA GLY A 372 -22.87 -3.60 7.15
C GLY A 372 -23.90 -4.23 8.10
N TRP A 373 -25.15 -4.22 7.68
CA TRP A 373 -26.25 -4.86 8.41
C TRP A 373 -26.29 -6.35 8.10
N GLY A 374 -26.09 -7.17 9.12
CA GLY A 374 -26.03 -8.64 8.99
C GLY A 374 -25.51 -9.31 10.26
N ASP A 375 -25.25 -10.60 10.17
CA ASP A 375 -24.69 -11.38 11.27
C ASP A 375 -23.19 -11.58 11.08
N LEU A 376 -22.44 -11.45 12.17
CA LEU A 376 -21.03 -11.80 12.28
C LEU A 376 -20.84 -12.79 13.41
N LEU A 377 -19.88 -13.70 13.28
CA LEU A 377 -19.34 -14.40 14.43
C LEU A 377 -18.12 -13.63 14.92
N VAL A 378 -18.11 -13.24 16.19
CA VAL A 378 -17.02 -12.46 16.78
C VAL A 378 -16.23 -13.35 17.71
N ARG A 379 -14.93 -13.48 17.46
CA ARG A 379 -14.02 -14.23 18.31
C ARG A 379 -12.92 -13.33 18.87
N ALA A 380 -12.80 -13.26 20.18
CA ALA A 380 -11.69 -12.58 20.85
C ALA A 380 -10.62 -13.61 21.24
N VAL A 381 -9.34 -13.28 21.04
CA VAL A 381 -8.19 -14.14 21.37
C VAL A 381 -7.09 -13.34 22.06
N LYS A 382 -6.60 -13.82 23.20
CA LYS A 382 -5.46 -13.26 23.94
C LYS A 382 -4.69 -14.39 24.63
N ASP A 383 -3.37 -14.48 24.40
CA ASP A 383 -2.46 -15.41 25.09
C ASP A 383 -2.93 -16.88 25.15
N GLY A 384 -3.57 -17.35 24.07
CA GLY A 384 -4.10 -18.73 23.95
C GLY A 384 -5.51 -18.93 24.52
N LEU A 385 -6.07 -17.94 25.20
CA LEU A 385 -7.48 -17.89 25.63
C LEU A 385 -8.35 -17.28 24.54
N TRP A 386 -9.62 -17.70 24.48
CA TRP A 386 -10.58 -17.16 23.54
C TRP A 386 -12.02 -17.20 24.05
N GLY A 387 -12.84 -16.31 23.49
CA GLY A 387 -14.30 -16.28 23.65
C GLY A 387 -14.96 -15.97 22.32
N GLU A 388 -16.19 -16.44 22.13
CA GLU A 388 -16.91 -16.29 20.86
C GLU A 388 -18.39 -15.97 21.10
N GLU A 389 -18.92 -15.04 20.31
CA GLU A 389 -20.32 -14.64 20.36
C GLU A 389 -20.85 -14.36 18.95
N LYS A 390 -22.10 -14.72 18.69
CA LYS A 390 -22.80 -14.27 17.49
C LYS A 390 -23.23 -12.82 17.69
N LEU A 391 -22.72 -11.94 16.83
CA LEU A 391 -23.12 -10.55 16.77
C LEU A 391 -24.15 -10.36 15.65
N SER A 392 -25.37 -10.00 16.01
CA SER A 392 -26.36 -9.53 15.05
C SER A 392 -26.28 -8.01 14.93
N ALA A 393 -25.73 -7.54 13.83
CA ALA A 393 -25.73 -6.14 13.46
C ALA A 393 -27.10 -5.74 12.86
N ALA A 394 -28.19 -6.22 13.48
CA ALA A 394 -29.59 -5.96 13.11
C ALA A 394 -30.19 -4.79 13.91
N GLY A 395 -31.16 -4.09 13.30
CA GLY A 395 -31.80 -2.90 13.87
C GLY A 395 -32.86 -3.21 14.89
#